data_AF-A0A1E3NUK2-F1
#
_entry.id   AF-A0A1E3NUK2-F1
#
_cell.length_a   1.000
_cell.length_b   1.000
_cell.length_c   1.000
_cell.angle_alpha   90.00
_cell.angle_beta   90.00
_cell.angle_gamma   90.00
#
_symmetry.space_group_name_H-M   'P 1'
#
loop_
_entity.id
_entity.type
_entity.pdbx_description
1 polymer ?
#
loop_
_entity_poly.entity_id
_entity_poly.type
_entity_poly.pdbx_seq_one_letter_code
_entity_poly.pdbx_strand_id
1 'polypeptide(L)'
;MSRKALGFDDSESEDEAEVVAPKRPGTHRDLIAESLKNQAKVKKYEESTPDIYQYDEVYDDIEAERESKKPKKQDDGGSKYIERLMEAKKQRNMDKLYVQDLKVQKERELEGDEFKDKESFVTSGYKEFREERMKEQENENMGNKSQGNFRESILKKNEPLKSSPNVSKPKRIITHELAKPQFVEEPVTKSRYLPKLTTDEIEQYRMRYFERKKTAII
;
A
#
# COMPACT_ATOMS: atom_id res chain seq x y z
N MET A 1 1.27 29.59 -43.74
CA MET A 1 0.47 28.38 -44.07
C MET A 1 -1.00 28.81 -44.04
N SER A 2 -1.74 28.63 -45.13
CA SER A 2 -3.14 29.10 -45.24
C SER A 2 -4.10 28.10 -44.61
N ARG A 3 -5.25 28.60 -44.11
CA ARG A 3 -6.30 27.84 -43.41
C ARG A 3 -6.88 26.66 -44.23
N LYS A 4 -6.61 26.60 -45.54
CA LYS A 4 -6.95 25.46 -46.42
C LYS A 4 -6.22 24.16 -46.08
N ALA A 5 -5.09 24.21 -45.37
CA ALA A 5 -4.27 23.02 -45.10
C ALA A 5 -4.73 22.17 -43.90
N LEU A 6 -5.76 22.61 -43.15
CA LEU A 6 -6.18 21.98 -41.88
C LEU A 6 -7.55 21.26 -41.93
N GLY A 7 -8.14 21.07 -43.11
CA GLY A 7 -9.26 20.13 -43.27
C GLY A 7 -10.53 20.45 -42.49
N PHE A 8 -10.79 21.73 -42.19
CA PHE A 8 -12.05 22.18 -41.62
C PHE A 8 -12.90 22.80 -42.75
N ASP A 9 -13.57 21.94 -43.49
CA ASP A 9 -14.68 22.27 -44.38
C ASP A 9 -15.94 21.92 -43.60
N ASP A 10 -16.48 22.91 -42.88
CA ASP A 10 -17.77 22.79 -42.21
C ASP A 10 -18.74 23.76 -42.86
N SER A 11 -19.91 23.20 -43.13
CA SER A 11 -20.94 23.68 -44.03
C SER A 11 -21.50 25.03 -43.59
N GLU A 12 -21.52 25.94 -44.56
CA GLU A 12 -22.31 27.16 -44.68
C GLU A 12 -23.61 27.17 -43.84
N SER A 13 -23.63 28.04 -42.83
CA SER A 13 -24.84 28.73 -42.37
C SER A 13 -24.49 30.22 -42.24
N GLU A 14 -25.04 31.02 -43.15
CA GLU A 14 -24.89 32.47 -43.19
C GLU A 14 -25.70 33.09 -42.03
N ASP A 15 -25.04 33.34 -40.90
CA ASP A 15 -25.45 34.39 -39.96
C ASP A 15 -24.29 35.39 -39.86
N GLU A 16 -24.33 36.41 -40.73
CA GLU A 16 -23.42 37.57 -40.76
C GLU A 16 -23.56 38.40 -39.48
N ALA A 17 -22.87 37.98 -38.41
CA ALA A 17 -22.58 38.82 -37.26
C ALA A 17 -21.27 39.58 -37.53
N GLU A 18 -21.36 40.83 -38.00
CA GLU A 18 -20.21 41.74 -38.12
C GLU A 18 -19.41 41.79 -36.81
N VAL A 19 -18.19 41.23 -36.81
CA VAL A 19 -17.27 41.34 -35.67
C VAL A 19 -16.56 42.70 -35.72
N VAL A 20 -17.28 43.76 -35.33
CA VAL A 20 -16.72 45.11 -35.19
C VAL A 20 -15.83 45.17 -33.94
N ALA A 21 -14.55 45.53 -34.10
CA ALA A 21 -13.61 45.69 -32.98
C ALA A 21 -14.11 46.74 -31.97
N PRO A 22 -14.04 46.48 -30.65
CA PRO A 22 -14.62 47.38 -29.65
C PRO A 22 -13.86 48.72 -29.61
N LYS A 23 -14.53 49.82 -29.97
CA LYS A 23 -14.00 51.18 -29.80
C LYS A 23 -13.89 51.49 -28.30
N ARG A 24 -12.71 51.91 -27.84
CA ARG A 24 -12.50 52.30 -26.44
C ARG A 24 -13.32 53.57 -26.14
N PRO A 25 -14.17 53.58 -25.10
CA PRO A 25 -14.99 54.75 -24.78
C PRO A 25 -14.08 55.90 -24.34
N GLY A 26 -14.15 57.02 -25.06
CA GLY A 26 -13.18 58.12 -24.94
C GLY A 26 -13.46 59.09 -23.78
N THR A 27 -14.72 59.20 -23.31
CA THR A 27 -15.11 60.14 -22.26
C THR A 27 -16.14 59.57 -21.27
N HIS A 28 -16.25 60.15 -20.07
CA HIS A 28 -17.22 59.74 -19.04
C HIS A 28 -18.68 59.82 -19.54
N ARG A 29 -18.99 60.78 -20.43
CA ARG A 29 -20.32 60.90 -21.03
C ARG A 29 -20.63 59.73 -21.98
N ASP A 30 -19.63 59.27 -22.72
CA ASP A 30 -19.78 58.10 -23.61
C ASP A 30 -20.00 56.82 -22.80
N LEU A 31 -19.30 56.67 -21.68
CA LEU A 31 -19.48 55.56 -20.73
C LEU A 31 -20.89 55.52 -20.14
N ILE A 32 -21.44 56.68 -19.75
CA ILE A 32 -22.82 56.79 -19.26
C ILE A 32 -23.82 56.46 -20.38
N ALA A 33 -23.58 56.96 -21.60
CA ALA A 33 -24.46 56.66 -22.72
C ALA A 33 -24.45 55.17 -23.08
N GLU A 34 -23.30 54.51 -22.98
CA GLU A 34 -23.16 53.07 -23.19
C GLU A 34 -23.83 52.27 -22.07
N SER A 35 -23.68 52.67 -20.81
CA SER A 35 -24.34 52.00 -19.69
C SER A 35 -25.87 52.09 -19.78
N LEU A 36 -26.41 53.26 -20.15
CA LEU A 36 -27.86 53.45 -20.37
C LEU A 36 -28.37 52.61 -21.56
N LYS A 37 -27.60 52.52 -22.65
CA LYS A 37 -27.93 51.63 -23.78
C LYS A 37 -27.94 50.17 -23.35
N ASN A 38 -26.98 49.75 -22.55
CA ASN A 38 -26.91 48.37 -22.06
C ASN A 38 -28.06 48.08 -21.10
N GLN A 39 -28.42 49.01 -20.21
CA GLN A 39 -29.62 48.88 -19.37
C GLN A 39 -30.91 48.77 -20.20
N ALA A 40 -31.06 49.57 -21.24
CA ALA A 40 -32.22 49.49 -22.13
C ALA A 40 -32.28 48.14 -22.88
N LYS A 41 -31.13 47.58 -23.27
CA LYS A 41 -31.06 46.23 -23.85
C LYS A 41 -31.44 45.16 -22.84
N VAL A 42 -30.88 45.21 -21.63
CA VAL A 42 -31.20 44.26 -20.55
C VAL A 42 -32.71 44.24 -20.29
N LYS A 43 -33.34 45.40 -20.14
CA LYS A 43 -34.80 45.50 -19.95
C LYS A 43 -35.60 44.87 -21.09
N LYS A 44 -35.19 45.07 -22.34
CA LYS A 44 -35.86 44.43 -23.48
C LYS A 44 -35.77 42.91 -23.41
N TYR A 45 -34.63 42.37 -22.99
CA TYR A 45 -34.46 40.93 -22.80
C TYR A 45 -35.30 40.42 -21.63
N GLU A 46 -35.33 41.14 -20.51
CA GLU A 46 -36.20 40.83 -19.35
C GLU A 46 -37.68 40.80 -19.74
N GLU A 47 -38.13 41.73 -20.59
CA GLU A 47 -39.51 41.78 -21.08
C GLU A 47 -39.84 40.64 -22.05
N SER A 48 -38.90 40.27 -22.93
CA SER A 48 -39.14 39.22 -23.93
C SER A 48 -39.04 37.81 -23.37
N THR A 49 -38.23 37.61 -22.34
CA THR A 49 -37.88 36.30 -21.79
C THR A 49 -37.73 36.41 -20.27
N PRO A 50 -38.82 36.17 -19.51
CA PRO A 50 -38.82 36.33 -18.05
C PRO A 50 -37.92 35.31 -17.32
N ASP A 51 -37.47 34.26 -18.01
CA ASP A 51 -36.69 33.15 -17.45
C ASP A 51 -35.16 33.33 -17.58
N ILE A 52 -34.68 34.49 -18.06
CA ILE A 52 -33.24 34.74 -18.32
C ILE A 52 -32.33 34.48 -17.10
N TYR A 53 -32.85 34.70 -15.89
CA TYR A 53 -32.07 34.62 -14.65
C TYR A 53 -32.28 33.31 -13.88
N GLN A 54 -32.98 32.31 -14.45
CA GLN A 54 -33.18 30.99 -13.85
C GLN A 54 -31.93 30.11 -14.01
N TYR A 55 -30.82 30.52 -13.38
CA TYR A 55 -29.55 29.78 -13.48
C TYR A 55 -29.56 28.46 -12.68
N ASP A 56 -30.27 28.42 -11.55
CA ASP A 56 -30.29 27.25 -10.67
C ASP A 56 -31.10 26.09 -11.28
N GLU A 57 -32.16 26.39 -12.06
CA GLU A 57 -33.05 25.37 -12.63
C GLU A 57 -32.41 24.60 -13.79
N VAL A 58 -31.53 25.26 -14.56
CA VAL A 58 -30.88 24.67 -15.74
C VAL A 58 -29.56 23.97 -15.39
N TYR A 59 -29.03 24.18 -14.19
CA TYR A 59 -27.77 23.56 -13.77
C TYR A 59 -27.89 22.02 -13.74
N ASP A 60 -28.99 21.51 -13.19
CA ASP A 60 -29.28 20.08 -13.12
C ASP A 60 -29.35 19.45 -14.51
N ASP A 61 -29.98 20.13 -15.47
CA ASP A 61 -30.07 19.70 -16.87
C ASP A 61 -28.71 19.72 -17.57
N ILE A 62 -27.90 20.76 -17.35
CA ILE A 62 -26.54 20.85 -17.90
C ILE A 62 -25.64 19.76 -17.31
N GLU A 63 -25.76 19.48 -16.01
CA GLU A 63 -25.00 18.43 -15.35
C GLU A 63 -25.41 17.05 -15.83
N ALA A 64 -26.72 16.78 -15.95
CA ALA A 64 -27.26 15.56 -16.53
C ALA A 64 -26.83 15.37 -17.99
N GLU A 65 -26.87 16.43 -18.80
CA GLU A 65 -26.42 16.37 -20.19
C GLU A 65 -24.91 16.13 -20.26
N ARG A 66 -24.11 16.78 -19.41
CA ARG A 66 -22.67 16.50 -19.29
C ARG A 66 -22.41 15.05 -18.88
N GLU A 67 -23.18 14.51 -17.95
CA GLU A 67 -23.05 13.12 -17.51
C GLU A 67 -23.45 12.11 -18.59
N SER A 68 -24.49 12.42 -19.37
CA SER A 68 -24.89 11.58 -20.52
C SER A 68 -23.87 11.64 -21.67
N LYS A 69 -23.23 12.79 -21.89
CA LYS A 69 -22.17 13.00 -22.89
C LYS A 69 -20.80 12.51 -22.42
N LYS A 70 -20.57 12.33 -21.11
CA LYS A 70 -19.37 11.64 -20.63
C LYS A 70 -19.39 10.23 -21.24
N PRO A 71 -18.34 9.81 -21.96
CA PRO A 71 -18.27 8.45 -22.43
C PRO A 71 -18.42 7.56 -21.20
N LYS A 72 -19.46 6.71 -21.15
CA LYS A 72 -19.60 5.70 -20.11
C LYS A 72 -18.26 4.99 -20.06
N LYS A 73 -17.49 5.20 -18.98
CA LYS A 73 -16.26 4.48 -18.77
C LYS A 73 -16.70 3.03 -18.73
N GLN A 74 -16.44 2.30 -19.81
CA GLN A 74 -16.52 0.86 -19.77
C GLN A 74 -15.50 0.47 -18.70
N ASP A 75 -15.99 0.15 -17.50
CA ASP A 75 -15.22 -0.39 -16.40
C ASP A 75 -14.65 -1.78 -16.73
N ASP A 76 -14.75 -2.20 -17.99
CA ASP A 76 -14.14 -3.38 -18.60
C ASP A 76 -12.60 -3.27 -18.69
N GLY A 77 -12.03 -2.12 -18.30
CA GLY A 77 -10.60 -1.81 -18.32
C GLY A 77 -9.88 -1.89 -16.97
N GLY A 78 -10.43 -2.59 -15.97
CA GLY A 78 -9.69 -2.85 -14.73
C GLY A 78 -8.31 -3.46 -15.04
N SER A 79 -7.23 -2.87 -14.52
CA SER A 79 -5.89 -3.40 -14.82
C SER A 79 -5.81 -4.88 -14.44
N LYS A 80 -5.21 -5.71 -15.29
CA LYS A 80 -5.18 -7.18 -15.18
C LYS A 80 -4.74 -7.72 -13.80
N TYR A 81 -4.08 -6.91 -12.99
CA TYR A 81 -3.51 -7.30 -11.69
C TYR A 81 -4.04 -6.52 -10.49
N ILE A 82 -5.00 -5.60 -10.64
CA ILE A 82 -5.48 -4.79 -9.50
C ILE A 82 -6.06 -5.66 -8.40
N GLU A 83 -6.84 -6.68 -8.78
CA GLU A 83 -7.44 -7.63 -7.84
C GLU A 83 -6.37 -8.37 -7.04
N ARG A 84 -5.37 -8.93 -7.72
CA ARG A 84 -4.25 -9.63 -7.08
C ARG A 84 -3.43 -8.73 -6.17
N LEU A 85 -3.23 -7.46 -6.54
CA LEU A 85 -2.54 -6.48 -5.70
C LEU A 85 -3.35 -6.16 -4.44
N MET A 86 -4.66 -6.03 -4.57
CA MET A 86 -5.57 -5.80 -3.45
C MET A 86 -5.63 -7.01 -2.52
N GLU A 87 -5.68 -8.23 -3.06
CA GLU A 87 -5.59 -9.48 -2.30
C GLU A 87 -4.25 -9.59 -1.55
N ALA A 88 -3.12 -9.34 -2.22
CA ALA A 88 -1.81 -9.36 -1.59
C ALA A 88 -1.68 -8.30 -0.48
N LYS A 89 -2.28 -7.12 -0.66
CA LYS A 89 -2.35 -6.09 0.40
C LYS A 89 -3.17 -6.59 1.60
N LYS A 90 -4.33 -7.23 1.36
CA LYS A 90 -5.15 -7.82 2.42
C LYS A 90 -4.37 -8.88 3.18
N GLN A 91 -3.71 -9.82 2.49
CA GLN A 91 -2.88 -10.85 3.12
C GLN A 91 -1.76 -10.27 3.98
N ARG A 92 -1.00 -9.28 3.48
CA ARG A 92 0.05 -8.62 4.27
C ARG A 92 -0.48 -7.90 5.50
N ASN A 93 -1.68 -7.33 5.42
CA ASN A 93 -2.29 -6.70 6.58
C ASN A 93 -2.67 -7.74 7.63
N MET A 94 -3.21 -8.88 7.22
CA MET A 94 -3.50 -10.00 8.11
C MET A 94 -2.22 -10.55 8.76
N ASP A 95 -1.16 -10.78 7.98
CA ASP A 95 0.15 -11.22 8.48
C ASP A 95 0.72 -10.24 9.52
N LYS A 96 0.61 -8.93 9.28
CA LYS A 96 1.09 -7.90 10.22
C LYS A 96 0.34 -7.95 11.54
N LEU A 97 -0.98 -8.11 11.51
CA LEU A 97 -1.80 -8.25 12.70
C LEU A 97 -1.41 -9.51 13.47
N TYR A 98 -1.24 -10.63 12.77
CA TYR A 98 -0.80 -11.88 13.38
C TYR A 98 0.58 -11.77 14.06
N VAL A 99 1.54 -11.10 13.42
CA VAL A 99 2.87 -10.86 14.01
C VAL A 99 2.77 -9.99 15.26
N GLN A 100 1.90 -8.97 15.26
CA GLN A 100 1.66 -8.13 16.43
C GLN A 100 1.06 -8.94 17.57
N ASP A 101 0.10 -9.82 17.30
CA ASP A 101 -0.53 -10.67 18.32
C ASP A 101 0.47 -11.65 18.94
N LEU A 102 1.29 -12.31 18.11
CA LEU A 102 2.37 -13.19 18.59
C LEU A 102 3.40 -12.42 19.43
N LYS A 103 3.73 -11.18 19.03
CA LYS A 103 4.64 -10.34 19.78
C LYS A 103 4.07 -10.03 21.17
N VAL A 104 2.79 -9.66 21.25
CA VAL A 104 2.10 -9.38 22.51
C VAL A 104 2.03 -10.64 23.39
N GLN A 105 1.75 -11.80 22.81
CA GLN A 105 1.75 -13.07 23.55
C GLN A 105 3.14 -13.38 24.14
N LYS A 106 4.19 -13.24 23.33
CA LYS A 106 5.57 -13.45 23.79
C LYS A 106 5.99 -12.45 24.87
N GLU A 107 5.58 -11.19 24.75
CA GLU A 107 5.81 -10.17 25.80
C GLU A 107 5.13 -10.58 27.11
N ARG A 108 3.88 -11.07 27.06
CA ARG A 108 3.17 -11.56 28.24
C ARG A 108 3.80 -12.81 28.86
N GLU A 109 4.29 -13.74 28.05
CA GLU A 109 5.01 -14.91 28.55
C GLU A 109 6.32 -14.53 29.25
N LEU A 110 6.99 -13.48 28.76
CA LEU A 110 8.21 -12.94 29.39
C LEU A 110 7.90 -12.17 30.69
N GLU A 111 6.80 -11.42 30.73
CA GLU A 111 6.30 -10.76 31.96
C GLU A 111 5.82 -11.78 33.01
N GLY A 112 5.42 -12.97 32.58
CA GLY A 112 5.18 -14.14 33.42
C GLY A 112 4.25 -13.86 34.60
N ASP A 113 4.81 -13.86 35.81
CA ASP A 113 4.06 -13.80 37.06
C ASP A 113 3.91 -12.38 37.63
N GLU A 114 4.54 -11.37 37.00
CA GLU A 114 4.61 -9.99 37.53
C GLU A 114 3.25 -9.30 37.69
N PHE A 115 2.21 -9.81 37.02
CA PHE A 115 0.87 -9.23 37.00
C PHE A 115 -0.22 -10.18 37.48
N LYS A 116 0.12 -11.33 38.09
CA LYS A 116 -0.86 -12.29 38.61
C LYS A 116 -1.73 -11.74 39.73
N ASP A 117 -1.21 -10.82 40.52
CA ASP A 117 -1.92 -10.22 41.65
C ASP A 117 -2.88 -9.08 41.23
N LYS A 118 -2.91 -8.72 39.93
CA LYS A 118 -3.75 -7.63 39.42
C LYS A 118 -4.94 -8.19 38.64
N GLU A 119 -6.08 -7.53 38.78
CA GLU A 119 -7.30 -7.92 38.06
C GLU A 119 -7.14 -7.69 36.55
N SER A 120 -7.49 -8.70 35.74
CA SER A 120 -7.46 -8.61 34.27
C SER A 120 -8.88 -8.40 33.72
N PHE A 121 -9.11 -7.23 33.14
CA PHE A 121 -10.41 -6.88 32.58
C PHE A 121 -10.40 -7.04 31.07
N VAL A 122 -11.26 -7.93 30.57
CA VAL A 122 -11.46 -8.14 29.13
C VAL A 122 -12.90 -7.80 28.78
N THR A 123 -13.10 -6.85 27.85
CA THR A 123 -14.42 -6.45 27.37
C THR A 123 -15.08 -7.59 26.57
N SER A 124 -16.42 -7.64 26.53
CA SER A 124 -17.16 -8.66 25.77
C SER A 124 -16.73 -8.70 24.29
N GLY A 125 -16.62 -7.54 23.65
CA GLY A 125 -16.20 -7.43 22.26
C GLY A 125 -14.77 -7.95 22.00
N TYR A 126 -13.84 -7.85 22.97
CA TYR A 126 -12.51 -8.42 22.81
C TYR A 126 -12.51 -9.95 22.94
N LYS A 127 -13.41 -10.52 23.76
CA LYS A 127 -13.59 -11.98 23.84
C LYS A 127 -14.10 -12.53 22.51
N GLU A 128 -15.12 -11.88 21.95
CA GLU A 128 -15.67 -12.22 20.63
C GLU A 128 -14.61 -12.12 19.52
N PHE A 129 -13.87 -11.01 19.46
CA PHE A 129 -12.77 -10.84 18.49
C PHE A 129 -11.68 -11.91 18.63
N ARG A 130 -11.33 -12.28 19.87
CA ARG A 130 -10.33 -13.34 20.14
C ARG A 130 -10.84 -14.70 19.67
N GLU A 131 -12.10 -15.03 19.91
CA GLU A 131 -12.72 -16.29 19.46
C GLU A 131 -12.82 -16.36 17.93
N GLU A 132 -13.23 -15.26 17.29
CA GLU A 132 -13.27 -15.14 15.83
C GLU A 132 -11.89 -15.37 15.21
N ARG A 133 -10.85 -14.75 15.78
CA ARG A 133 -9.46 -14.94 15.35
C ARG A 133 -8.96 -16.37 15.51
N MET A 134 -9.26 -17.02 16.64
CA MET A 134 -8.89 -18.43 16.85
C MET A 134 -9.56 -19.33 15.82
N LYS A 135 -10.85 -19.09 15.54
CA LYS A 135 -11.61 -19.87 14.56
C LYS A 135 -11.13 -19.64 13.12
N GLU A 136 -10.79 -18.41 12.76
CA GLU A 136 -10.22 -18.07 11.46
C GLU A 136 -8.85 -18.76 11.27
N GLN A 137 -8.00 -18.73 12.30
CA GLN A 137 -6.70 -19.42 12.29
C GLN A 137 -6.84 -20.94 12.17
N GLU A 138 -7.81 -21.56 12.85
CA GLU A 138 -8.09 -23.00 12.72
C GLU A 138 -8.53 -23.37 11.30
N ASN A 139 -9.41 -22.59 10.70
CA ASN A 139 -9.86 -22.79 9.32
C ASN A 139 -8.72 -22.61 8.31
N GLU A 140 -7.91 -21.57 8.46
CA GLU A 140 -6.73 -21.34 7.62
C GLU A 140 -5.71 -22.47 7.78
N ASN A 141 -5.45 -22.93 9.00
CA ASN A 141 -4.55 -24.05 9.27
C ASN A 141 -5.04 -25.36 8.62
N MET A 142 -6.35 -25.59 8.54
CA MET A 142 -6.91 -26.77 7.88
C MET A 142 -6.85 -26.67 6.35
N GLY A 143 -7.05 -25.47 5.77
CA GLY A 143 -6.90 -25.25 4.33
C GLY A 143 -5.44 -25.32 3.86
N ASN A 144 -4.53 -24.71 4.63
CA ASN A 144 -3.10 -24.62 4.32
C ASN A 144 -2.35 -25.96 4.45
N LYS A 145 -2.85 -26.92 5.24
CA LYS A 145 -2.29 -28.29 5.28
C LYS A 145 -2.39 -29.03 3.94
N SER A 146 -3.28 -28.61 3.05
CA SER A 146 -3.47 -29.22 1.71
C SER A 146 -2.53 -28.65 0.63
N GLN A 147 -1.97 -27.45 0.85
CA GLN A 147 -1.06 -26.76 -0.07
C GLN A 147 0.30 -26.65 0.63
N GLY A 148 1.23 -27.57 0.33
CA GLY A 148 2.50 -27.73 1.06
C GLY A 148 3.25 -26.42 1.34
N ASN A 149 3.32 -26.04 2.62
CA ASN A 149 3.92 -24.79 3.06
C ASN A 149 5.44 -24.90 3.24
N PHE A 150 6.19 -24.22 2.36
CA PHE A 150 7.64 -24.04 2.45
C PHE A 150 8.10 -23.48 3.81
N ARG A 151 7.33 -22.53 4.40
CA ARG A 151 7.64 -21.90 5.71
C ARG A 151 7.55 -22.89 6.88
N GLU A 152 6.56 -23.79 6.87
CA GLU A 152 6.43 -24.83 7.89
C GLU A 152 7.52 -25.89 7.76
N SER A 153 7.93 -26.21 6.52
CA SER A 153 9.05 -27.11 6.28
C SER A 153 10.40 -26.58 6.81
N ILE A 154 10.58 -25.25 6.87
CA ILE A 154 11.79 -24.62 7.42
C ILE A 154 11.75 -24.57 8.94
N LEU A 155 10.61 -24.19 9.53
CA LEU A 155 10.43 -24.16 10.98
C LEU A 155 10.60 -25.57 11.58
N LYS A 156 10.01 -26.59 10.95
CA LYS A 156 10.11 -28.00 11.39
C LYS A 156 11.48 -28.64 11.18
N LYS A 157 12.27 -28.17 10.21
CA LYS A 157 13.66 -28.64 9.99
C LYS A 157 14.63 -28.15 11.06
N ASN A 158 14.30 -27.08 11.77
CA ASN A 158 15.15 -26.49 12.80
C ASN A 158 14.74 -26.89 14.23
N GLU A 159 13.71 -27.71 14.41
CA GLU A 159 13.37 -28.28 15.71
C GLU A 159 14.26 -29.48 16.03
N PRO A 160 14.92 -29.55 17.20
CA PRO A 160 15.60 -30.75 17.63
C PRO A 160 14.54 -31.84 17.86
N LEU A 161 14.69 -32.98 17.15
CA LEU A 161 13.79 -34.13 17.27
C LEU A 161 13.57 -34.48 18.75
N LYS A 162 12.32 -34.35 19.22
CA LYS A 162 11.91 -34.91 20.52
C LYS A 162 12.09 -36.43 20.43
N SER A 163 12.97 -36.98 21.24
CA SER A 163 13.25 -38.42 21.27
C SER A 163 12.02 -39.19 21.75
N SER A 164 11.34 -39.91 20.86
CA SER A 164 10.37 -40.93 21.26
C SER A 164 11.07 -42.07 22.01
N PRO A 165 10.49 -42.58 23.11
CA PRO A 165 11.03 -43.73 23.82
C PRO A 165 10.61 -45.02 23.09
N ASN A 166 11.56 -45.92 22.90
CA ASN A 166 11.44 -47.29 22.40
C ASN A 166 11.23 -47.52 20.89
N VAL A 167 12.34 -47.77 20.17
CA VAL A 167 12.48 -48.91 19.24
C VAL A 167 13.94 -49.40 19.25
N SER A 168 14.09 -50.73 19.29
CA SER A 168 15.32 -51.55 19.24
C SER A 168 16.38 -51.09 18.24
N LYS A 169 17.66 -51.07 18.65
CA LYS A 169 18.82 -50.67 17.83
C LYS A 169 19.35 -51.85 16.99
N PRO A 170 19.67 -51.66 15.69
CA PRO A 170 20.68 -52.46 15.02
C PRO A 170 22.02 -51.72 14.83
N LYS A 171 23.04 -52.53 14.51
CA LYS A 171 24.49 -52.41 14.78
C LYS A 171 25.22 -51.18 14.20
N ARG A 172 26.28 -50.81 14.93
CA ARG A 172 27.23 -49.70 14.71
C ARG A 172 27.84 -49.67 13.31
N ILE A 173 27.70 -48.54 12.63
CA ILE A 173 28.63 -48.10 11.58
C ILE A 173 29.63 -47.16 12.26
N ILE A 174 30.92 -47.39 12.04
CA ILE A 174 32.00 -46.56 12.55
C ILE A 174 31.94 -45.23 11.82
N THR A 175 31.49 -44.17 12.50
CA THR A 175 31.66 -42.79 12.06
C THR A 175 32.63 -42.12 13.00
N HIS A 176 33.72 -41.56 12.47
CA HIS A 176 34.64 -40.72 13.22
C HIS A 176 33.83 -39.63 13.96
N GLU A 177 33.93 -39.63 15.28
CA GLU A 177 33.21 -38.71 16.16
C GLU A 177 33.79 -37.31 15.99
N LEU A 178 33.25 -36.54 15.05
CA LEU A 178 33.39 -35.09 15.10
C LEU A 178 32.57 -34.63 16.31
N ALA A 179 33.27 -34.27 17.38
CA ALA A 179 32.67 -33.68 18.57
C ALA A 179 31.72 -32.56 18.13
N LYS A 180 30.44 -32.73 18.42
CA LYS A 180 29.43 -31.68 18.21
C LYS A 180 29.94 -30.43 18.93
N PRO A 181 30.08 -29.28 18.26
CA PRO A 181 30.48 -28.06 18.95
C PRO A 181 29.44 -27.79 20.04
N GLN A 182 29.89 -27.71 21.28
CA GLN A 182 29.04 -27.27 22.39
C GLN A 182 28.73 -25.79 22.13
N PHE A 183 27.52 -25.52 21.66
CA PHE A 183 27.04 -24.15 21.53
C PHE A 183 26.66 -23.66 22.93
N VAL A 184 27.50 -22.81 23.51
CA VAL A 184 27.18 -22.09 24.75
C VAL A 184 26.15 -21.02 24.38
N GLU A 185 24.93 -21.14 24.89
CA GLU A 185 23.89 -20.15 24.67
C GLU A 185 24.25 -18.87 25.46
N GLU A 186 24.88 -17.92 24.78
CA GLU A 186 25.15 -16.61 25.37
C GLU A 186 23.82 -15.85 25.56
N PRO A 187 23.65 -15.13 26.69
CA PRO A 187 22.44 -14.35 26.94
C PRO A 187 22.32 -13.29 25.85
N VAL A 188 21.13 -13.20 25.23
CA VAL A 188 20.83 -12.26 24.15
C VAL A 188 20.91 -10.83 24.71
N THR A 189 22.08 -10.21 24.58
CA THR A 189 22.28 -8.80 24.93
C THR A 189 21.70 -7.92 23.83
N LYS A 190 20.98 -6.86 24.21
CA LYS A 190 20.14 -5.99 23.36
C LYS A 190 20.89 -5.20 22.25
N SER A 191 22.16 -5.43 22.00
CA SER A 191 22.90 -4.71 20.95
C SER A 191 22.94 -5.48 19.64
N ARG A 192 22.26 -4.97 18.61
CA ARG A 192 22.37 -5.44 17.21
C ARG A 192 23.71 -5.08 16.55
N TYR A 193 24.77 -4.94 17.34
CA TYR A 193 26.11 -4.65 16.85
C TYR A 193 26.94 -5.91 17.00
N LEU A 194 27.58 -6.34 15.90
CA LEU A 194 28.55 -7.43 15.94
C LEU A 194 29.60 -7.11 17.03
N PRO A 195 30.04 -8.11 17.82
CA PRO A 195 31.10 -7.89 18.79
C PRO A 195 32.34 -7.32 18.09
N LYS A 196 32.99 -6.33 18.71
CA LYS A 196 34.25 -5.77 18.18
C LYS A 196 35.29 -6.89 18.16
N LEU A 197 35.99 -7.06 17.03
CA LEU A 197 37.05 -8.07 16.90
C LEU A 197 38.08 -7.91 18.02
N THR A 198 38.56 -9.04 18.54
CA THR A 198 39.62 -9.05 19.54
C THR A 198 40.96 -8.61 18.92
N THR A 199 41.90 -8.16 19.74
CA THR A 199 43.24 -7.76 19.27
C THR A 199 43.94 -8.88 18.50
N ASP A 200 43.78 -10.11 19.00
CA ASP A 200 44.42 -11.30 18.45
C ASP A 200 43.84 -11.66 17.07
N GLU A 201 42.52 -11.49 16.89
CA GLU A 201 41.85 -11.70 15.59
C GLU A 201 42.31 -10.65 14.55
N ILE A 202 42.49 -9.40 14.98
CA ILE A 202 42.98 -8.33 14.11
C ILE A 202 44.43 -8.62 13.68
N GLU A 203 45.27 -9.09 14.60
CA GLU A 203 46.65 -9.46 14.31
C GLU A 203 46.76 -10.67 13.37
N GLN A 204 45.97 -11.71 13.60
CA GLN A 204 45.89 -12.86 12.68
C GLN A 204 45.45 -12.45 11.27
N TYR A 205 44.48 -11.53 11.17
CA TYR A 205 44.05 -11.01 9.88
C TYR A 205 45.18 -10.23 9.18
N ARG A 206 45.91 -9.39 9.92
CA ARG A 206 47.09 -8.67 9.40
C ARG A 206 48.16 -9.64 8.90
N MET A 207 48.48 -10.68 9.65
CA MET A 207 49.49 -11.67 9.27
C MET A 207 49.10 -12.41 7.98
N ARG A 208 47.85 -12.90 7.88
CA ARG A 208 47.34 -13.54 6.66
C ARG A 208 47.35 -12.60 5.45
N TYR A 209 47.07 -11.32 5.66
CA TYR A 209 47.14 -10.32 4.60
C TYR A 209 48.58 -10.13 4.09
N PHE A 210 49.55 -10.03 5.00
CA PHE A 210 50.97 -9.91 4.62
C PHE A 210 51.50 -11.17 3.95
N GLU A 211 51.10 -12.36 4.39
CA GLU A 211 51.45 -13.63 3.74
C GLU A 211 50.94 -13.68 2.30
N ARG A 212 49.66 -13.38 2.07
CA ARG A 212 49.09 -13.33 0.72
C ARG A 212 49.77 -12.30 -0.18
N LYS A 213 50.13 -11.13 0.39
CA LYS A 213 50.84 -10.09 -0.35
C LYS A 213 52.27 -10.52 -0.68
N LYS A 214 52.93 -11.26 0.21
CA LYS A 214 54.29 -11.78 0.00
C LYS A 214 54.33 -12.89 -1.05
N THR A 215 53.30 -13.74 -1.10
CA THR A 215 53.17 -14.77 -2.14
C THR A 215 52.80 -14.23 -3.52
N ALA A 216 52.20 -13.03 -3.59
CA ALA A 216 51.80 -12.40 -4.85
C ALA A 216 52.93 -11.63 -5.57
N ILE A 217 54.14 -11.58 -4.99
CA ILE A 217 55.31 -10.83 -5.50
C ILE A 217 56.40 -11.79 -6.05
N ILE A 218 56.16 -13.10 -6.07
CA ILE A 218 57.01 -14.11 -6.72
C ILE A 218 56.30 -14.58 -7.99
#